data_AF-A0A165FNF9-F1
#
_entry.id   AF-A0A165FNF9-F1
#
_cell.length_a   1.000
_cell.length_b   1.000
_cell.length_c   1.000
_cell.angle_alpha   90.00
_cell.angle_beta   90.00
_cell.angle_gamma   90.00
#
_symmetry.space_group_name_H-M   'P 1'
#
loop_
_entity.id
_entity.type
_entity.pdbx_description
1 polymer ?
#
loop_
_entity_poly.entity_id
_entity_poly.type
_entity_poly.pdbx_seq_one_letter_code
_entity_poly.pdbx_strand_id
1 'polypeptide(L)'
;IKPLQQAQNKCLRWLLGAFRTTPIDAAHHLASIMPIRWQLHKICDRVAIRLHTLPANSQVLARLPHPWPLTTHRQTKRSGAGACILLAGHSLLEKSWGLGRQSEVYDAEMFALAAAATNVAALLPDHPDVTHIVFASDNRAAVESALDLRP
;
A
#
# COMPACT_ATOMS: atom_id res chain seq x y z
N ILE A 1 9.34 -12.07 -23.39
CA ILE A 1 9.91 -12.15 -22.01
C ILE A 1 11.38 -12.60 -22.02
N LYS A 2 11.74 -13.71 -22.69
CA LYS A 2 13.13 -14.23 -22.73
C LYS A 2 14.22 -13.16 -23.03
N PRO A 3 14.05 -12.24 -23.99
CA PRO A 3 15.06 -11.20 -24.26
C PRO A 3 15.26 -10.24 -23.07
N LEU A 4 14.18 -9.83 -22.41
CA LEU A 4 14.24 -8.95 -21.23
C LEU A 4 14.89 -9.65 -20.05
N GLN A 5 14.63 -10.94 -19.87
CA GLN A 5 15.27 -11.74 -18.82
C GLN A 5 16.77 -11.87 -19.08
N GLN A 6 17.19 -12.13 -20.32
CA GLN A 6 18.61 -12.17 -20.69
C GLN A 6 19.31 -10.82 -20.46
N ALA A 7 18.65 -9.72 -20.84
CA ALA A 7 19.16 -8.38 -20.58
C ALA A 7 19.32 -8.11 -19.08
N GLN A 8 18.28 -8.39 -18.27
CA GLN A 8 18.33 -8.21 -16.82
C GLN A 8 19.44 -9.07 -16.18
N ASN A 9 19.58 -10.33 -16.61
CA ASN A 9 20.61 -11.22 -16.10
C ASN A 9 22.03 -10.74 -16.43
N LYS A 10 22.23 -10.16 -17.61
CA LYS A 10 23.50 -9.55 -18.00
C LYS A 10 23.79 -8.32 -17.13
N CYS A 11 22.81 -7.45 -16.95
CA CYS A 11 22.93 -6.26 -16.11
C CYS A 11 23.22 -6.62 -14.65
N LEU A 12 22.56 -7.64 -14.09
CA LEU A 12 22.79 -8.10 -12.73
C LEU A 12 24.23 -8.56 -12.51
N ARG A 13 24.79 -9.31 -13.47
CA ARG A 13 26.19 -9.74 -13.39
C ARG A 13 27.15 -8.57 -13.48
N TRP A 14 26.86 -7.59 -14.34
CA TRP A 14 27.65 -6.37 -14.44
C TRP A 14 27.60 -5.54 -13.15
N LEU A 15 26.40 -5.35 -12.60
CA LEU A 15 26.17 -4.60 -11.36
C LEU A 15 26.91 -5.21 -10.17
N LEU A 16 26.86 -6.53 -10.03
CA LEU A 16 27.46 -7.25 -8.91
C LEU A 16 28.94 -7.63 -9.13
N GLY A 17 29.51 -7.35 -10.30
CA GLY A 17 30.82 -7.89 -10.68
C GLY A 17 30.87 -9.42 -10.66
N ALA A 18 29.72 -10.08 -10.88
CA ALA A 18 29.56 -11.52 -10.69
C ALA A 18 30.03 -12.31 -11.91
N PHE A 19 30.62 -13.48 -11.66
CA PHE A 19 31.04 -14.40 -12.71
C PHE A 19 29.85 -14.90 -13.55
N ARG A 20 30.15 -15.32 -14.79
CA ARG A 20 29.13 -15.91 -15.68
C ARG A 20 28.47 -17.15 -15.07
N THR A 21 29.19 -17.87 -14.22
CA THR A 21 28.74 -19.08 -13.51
C THR A 21 27.95 -18.79 -12.25
N THR A 22 27.91 -17.54 -11.77
CA THR A 22 27.13 -17.19 -10.59
C THR A 22 25.65 -17.52 -10.81
N PRO A 23 25.01 -18.28 -9.90
CA PRO A 23 23.58 -18.58 -9.96
C PRO A 23 22.76 -17.30 -10.02
N ILE A 24 21.87 -17.20 -11.00
CA ILE A 24 21.14 -15.96 -11.25
C ILE A 24 20.16 -15.62 -10.13
N ASP A 25 19.57 -16.62 -9.49
CA ASP A 25 18.64 -16.42 -8.38
C ASP A 25 19.36 -15.78 -7.18
N ALA A 26 20.59 -16.23 -6.88
CA ALA A 26 21.43 -15.61 -5.86
C ALA A 26 21.76 -14.15 -6.21
N ALA A 27 22.03 -13.84 -7.49
CA ALA A 27 22.27 -12.47 -7.94
C ALA A 27 21.04 -11.55 -7.74
N HIS A 28 19.83 -12.06 -7.99
CA HIS A 28 18.59 -11.32 -7.70
C HIS A 28 18.45 -11.00 -6.20
N HIS A 29 18.74 -11.96 -5.34
CA HIS A 29 18.70 -11.76 -3.88
C HIS A 29 19.76 -10.76 -3.41
N LEU A 30 21.02 -10.92 -3.86
CA LEU A 30 22.11 -10.03 -3.47
C LEU A 30 21.92 -8.59 -3.95
N ALA A 31 21.39 -8.40 -5.16
CA ALA A 31 21.10 -7.07 -5.69
C ALA A 31 19.77 -6.48 -5.16
N SER A 32 18.96 -7.25 -4.43
CA SER A 32 17.58 -6.86 -4.07
C SER A 32 16.73 -6.45 -5.29
N ILE A 33 16.98 -7.06 -6.46
CA ILE A 33 16.26 -6.76 -7.71
C ILE A 33 15.32 -7.91 -8.03
N MET A 34 14.03 -7.61 -8.18
CA MET A 34 13.02 -8.62 -8.53
C MET A 34 13.20 -9.15 -9.97
N PRO A 35 13.06 -10.46 -10.21
CA PRO A 35 13.10 -11.02 -11.56
C PRO A 35 12.04 -10.41 -12.48
N ILE A 36 12.43 -10.12 -13.73
CA ILE A 36 11.62 -9.35 -14.68
C ILE A 36 10.23 -9.95 -14.93
N ARG A 37 10.11 -11.28 -14.87
CA ARG A 37 8.81 -11.95 -15.04
C ARG A 37 7.79 -11.49 -14.00
N TRP A 38 8.22 -11.39 -12.74
CA TRP A 38 7.37 -10.97 -11.62
C TRP A 38 7.12 -9.47 -11.67
N GLN A 39 8.11 -8.69 -12.09
CA GLN A 39 7.96 -7.26 -12.30
C GLN A 39 6.91 -6.96 -13.37
N LEU A 40 6.93 -7.68 -14.50
CA LEU A 40 5.94 -7.53 -15.56
C LEU A 40 4.54 -7.91 -15.08
N HIS A 41 4.39 -9.03 -14.37
CA HIS A 41 3.10 -9.42 -13.78
C HIS A 41 2.58 -8.33 -12.84
N LYS A 42 3.42 -7.87 -11.90
CA LYS A 42 3.07 -6.80 -10.95
C LYS A 42 2.67 -5.50 -11.66
N ILE A 43 3.35 -5.14 -12.75
CA ILE A 43 3.00 -3.97 -13.56
C ILE A 43 1.64 -4.19 -14.24
N CYS A 44 1.43 -5.34 -14.88
CA CYS A 44 0.17 -5.69 -15.52
C CYS A 44 -0.99 -5.67 -14.52
N ASP A 45 -0.83 -6.28 -13.36
CA ASP A 45 -1.87 -6.33 -12.31
C ASP A 45 -2.22 -4.93 -11.81
N ARG A 46 -1.21 -4.09 -11.54
CA ARG A 46 -1.42 -2.70 -11.12
C ARG A 46 -2.13 -1.88 -12.20
N VAL A 47 -1.76 -2.05 -13.46
CA VAL A 47 -2.40 -1.35 -14.58
C VAL A 47 -3.83 -1.84 -14.75
N ALA A 48 -4.09 -3.15 -14.66
CA ALA A 48 -5.43 -3.71 -14.71
C ALA A 48 -6.31 -3.14 -13.60
N ILE A 49 -5.85 -3.16 -12.34
CA ILE A 49 -6.54 -2.55 -11.20
C ILE A 49 -6.82 -1.08 -11.49
N ARG A 50 -5.80 -0.32 -11.91
CA ARG A 50 -5.94 1.11 -12.20
C ARG A 50 -6.99 1.36 -13.28
N LEU A 51 -6.95 0.61 -14.38
CA LEU A 51 -7.92 0.68 -15.48
C LEU A 51 -9.35 0.35 -15.01
N HIS A 52 -9.52 -0.64 -14.13
CA HIS A 52 -10.82 -0.98 -13.55
C HIS A 52 -11.34 0.06 -12.55
N THR A 53 -10.45 0.83 -11.92
CA THR A 53 -10.80 1.91 -10.99
C THR A 53 -10.90 3.29 -11.64
N LEU A 54 -10.73 3.40 -12.95
CA LEU A 54 -10.77 4.70 -13.63
C LEU A 54 -12.18 5.32 -13.56
N PRO A 55 -12.29 6.65 -13.36
CA PRO A 55 -13.54 7.36 -13.51
C PRO A 55 -14.14 7.19 -14.91
N ALA A 56 -15.47 7.09 -15.00
CA ALA A 56 -16.19 6.88 -16.25
C ALA A 56 -15.90 7.98 -17.32
N ASN A 57 -15.52 9.17 -16.89
CA ASN A 57 -15.16 10.31 -17.75
C ASN A 57 -13.67 10.36 -18.14
N SER A 58 -12.87 9.35 -17.78
CA SER A 58 -11.44 9.36 -18.10
C SER A 58 -11.18 9.19 -19.60
N GLN A 59 -10.27 10.00 -20.12
CA GLN A 59 -9.84 9.97 -21.52
C GLN A 59 -9.16 8.66 -21.93
N VAL A 60 -8.69 7.88 -20.96
CA VAL A 60 -8.12 6.55 -21.17
C VAL A 60 -9.23 5.51 -21.37
N LEU A 61 -10.30 5.54 -20.56
CA LEU A 61 -11.46 4.66 -20.76
C LEU A 61 -12.15 4.95 -22.10
N ALA A 62 -12.23 6.21 -22.51
CA ALA A 62 -12.82 6.61 -23.80
C ALA A 62 -12.08 6.03 -25.03
N ARG A 63 -10.84 5.59 -24.85
CA ARG A 63 -10.01 4.98 -25.92
C ARG A 63 -9.95 3.45 -25.85
N LEU A 64 -10.54 2.83 -24.83
CA LEU A 64 -10.61 1.36 -24.74
C LEU A 64 -11.75 0.83 -25.61
N PRO A 65 -11.58 -0.36 -26.22
CA PRO A 65 -12.63 -0.98 -27.04
C PRO A 65 -13.90 -1.22 -26.21
N HIS A 66 -15.06 -0.86 -26.76
CA HIS A 66 -16.36 -1.05 -26.13
C HIS A 66 -17.06 -2.33 -26.63
N PRO A 67 -17.70 -3.13 -25.76
CA PRO A 67 -17.76 -2.98 -24.30
C PRO A 67 -16.50 -3.54 -23.64
N TRP A 68 -15.70 -2.67 -23.01
CA TRP A 68 -14.72 -3.14 -22.04
C TRP A 68 -15.52 -3.65 -20.85
N PRO A 69 -15.21 -4.83 -20.28
CA PRO A 69 -15.83 -5.26 -19.04
C PRO A 69 -15.35 -4.31 -17.94
N LEU A 70 -16.02 -3.16 -17.84
CA LEU A 70 -16.31 -2.54 -16.57
C LEU A 70 -17.15 -3.57 -15.86
N THR A 71 -16.51 -4.59 -15.29
CA THR A 71 -17.15 -5.38 -14.26
C THR A 71 -17.70 -4.33 -13.32
N THR A 72 -19.03 -4.31 -13.22
CA THR A 72 -19.77 -3.61 -12.20
C THR A 72 -19.45 -4.18 -10.81
N HIS A 73 -18.26 -4.76 -10.60
CA HIS A 73 -17.36 -4.30 -9.58
C HIS A 73 -17.02 -2.80 -9.80
N ARG A 74 -17.99 -1.89 -9.82
CA ARG A 74 -18.32 -1.21 -8.55
C ARG A 74 -18.07 -2.16 -7.39
N GLN A 75 -16.78 -2.37 -7.04
CA GLN A 75 -16.46 -2.64 -5.65
C GLN A 75 -17.27 -1.57 -4.96
N THR A 76 -18.33 -1.98 -4.28
CA THR A 76 -18.93 -1.16 -3.26
C THR A 76 -17.78 -1.07 -2.27
N LYS A 77 -16.89 -0.08 -2.49
CA LYS A 77 -15.75 0.22 -1.62
C LYS A 77 -16.43 0.57 -0.31
N ARG A 78 -16.68 -0.44 0.51
CA ARG A 78 -16.81 -0.26 1.94
C ARG A 78 -15.38 -0.03 2.35
N SER A 79 -14.95 1.22 2.33
CA SER A 79 -13.69 1.59 2.93
C SER A 79 -13.85 1.37 4.43
N GLY A 80 -12.92 0.61 5.00
CA GLY A 80 -12.88 0.32 6.42
C GLY A 80 -11.69 1.05 7.02
N ALA A 81 -11.89 1.63 8.20
CA ALA A 81 -10.78 2.08 9.04
C ALA A 81 -10.57 1.06 10.14
N GLY A 82 -9.33 0.85 10.55
CA GLY A 82 -8.98 -0.02 11.66
C GLY A 82 -7.88 0.60 12.49
N ALA A 83 -7.96 0.45 13.80
CA ALA A 83 -6.91 0.84 14.72
C ALA A 83 -6.69 -0.26 15.75
N CYS A 84 -5.41 -0.51 16.06
CA CYS A 84 -4.98 -1.39 17.12
C CYS A 84 -4.09 -0.59 18.07
N ILE A 85 -4.40 -0.64 19.37
CA ILE A 85 -3.66 0.04 20.44
C ILE A 85 -2.97 -1.04 21.28
N LEU A 86 -1.66 -0.94 21.38
CA LEU A 86 -0.81 -1.91 22.07
C LEU A 86 -0.06 -1.21 23.20
N LEU A 87 -0.07 -1.81 24.39
CA LEU A 87 0.75 -1.39 25.54
C LEU A 87 1.62 -2.57 25.97
N ALA A 88 2.94 -2.38 25.96
CA ALA A 88 3.93 -3.42 26.31
C ALA A 88 3.71 -4.77 25.56
N GLY A 89 3.24 -4.73 24.31
CA GLY A 89 2.96 -5.91 23.50
C GLY A 89 1.57 -6.54 23.73
N HIS A 90 0.78 -6.02 24.68
CA HIS A 90 -0.59 -6.44 24.91
C HIS A 90 -1.57 -5.54 24.15
N SER A 91 -2.49 -6.15 23.39
CA SER A 91 -3.57 -5.42 22.71
C SER A 91 -4.57 -4.92 23.74
N LEU A 92 -4.64 -3.60 23.90
CA LEU A 92 -5.62 -2.93 24.74
C LEU A 92 -6.95 -2.75 24.00
N LEU A 93 -6.87 -2.48 22.69
CA LEU A 93 -8.05 -2.25 21.86
C LEU A 93 -7.74 -2.55 20.40
N GLU A 94 -8.59 -3.36 19.77
CA GLU A 94 -8.63 -3.52 18.33
C GLU A 94 -10.05 -3.19 17.86
N LYS A 95 -10.17 -2.22 16.95
CA LYS A 95 -11.48 -1.77 16.48
C LYS A 95 -11.44 -1.43 15.00
N SER A 96 -12.51 -1.80 14.32
CA SER A 96 -12.73 -1.51 12.91
C SER A 96 -14.04 -0.75 12.72
N TRP A 97 -14.05 0.19 11.78
CA TRP A 97 -15.19 1.01 11.41
C TRP A 97 -15.48 0.88 9.93
N GLY A 98 -16.75 0.72 9.58
CA GLY A 98 -17.19 0.82 8.19
C GLY A 98 -17.49 2.27 7.84
N LEU A 99 -16.75 2.86 6.90
CA LEU A 99 -16.89 4.27 6.50
C LEU A 99 -17.83 4.50 5.31
N GLY A 100 -18.61 3.47 4.95
CA GLY A 100 -19.57 3.55 3.88
C GLY A 100 -18.93 3.65 2.49
N ARG A 101 -19.70 4.14 1.52
CA ARG A 101 -19.41 4.01 0.07
C ARG A 101 -18.69 5.22 -0.54
N GLN A 102 -18.53 6.30 0.22
CA GLN A 102 -17.99 7.58 -0.26
C GLN A 102 -16.62 7.91 0.33
N SER A 103 -16.09 7.10 1.23
CA SER A 103 -14.76 7.31 1.82
C SER A 103 -13.67 6.79 0.88
N GLU A 104 -12.71 7.64 0.55
CA GLU A 104 -11.47 7.22 -0.11
C GLU A 104 -10.52 6.54 0.88
N VAL A 105 -9.47 5.88 0.38
CA VAL A 105 -8.48 5.20 1.23
C VAL A 105 -7.80 6.19 2.18
N TYR A 106 -7.49 7.39 1.68
CA TYR A 106 -6.95 8.48 2.46
C TYR A 106 -7.86 8.88 3.62
N ASP A 107 -9.17 9.05 3.36
CA ASP A 107 -10.15 9.38 4.40
C ASP A 107 -10.22 8.27 5.46
N ALA A 108 -10.10 7.02 5.04
CA ALA A 108 -10.14 5.88 5.95
C ALA A 108 -8.93 5.84 6.89
N GLU A 109 -7.74 6.12 6.38
CA GLU A 109 -6.52 6.13 7.17
C GLU A 109 -6.43 7.37 8.07
N MET A 110 -6.86 8.54 7.58
CA MET A 110 -7.00 9.74 8.43
C MET A 110 -8.01 9.53 9.55
N PHE A 111 -9.15 8.90 9.23
CA PHE A 111 -10.15 8.54 10.25
C PHE A 111 -9.58 7.53 11.25
N ALA A 112 -8.85 6.51 10.79
CA ALA A 112 -8.21 5.52 11.65
C ALA A 112 -7.25 6.18 12.66
N LEU A 113 -6.42 7.12 12.19
CA LEU A 113 -5.50 7.87 13.05
C LEU A 113 -6.25 8.75 14.07
N ALA A 114 -7.27 9.49 13.63
CA ALA A 114 -8.09 10.32 14.52
C ALA A 114 -8.84 9.49 15.58
N ALA A 115 -9.42 8.37 15.16
CA ALA A 115 -10.11 7.44 16.05
C ALA A 115 -9.12 6.79 17.03
N ALA A 116 -7.93 6.39 16.57
CA ALA A 116 -6.87 5.88 17.45
C ALA A 116 -6.49 6.93 18.50
N ALA A 117 -6.26 8.18 18.10
CA ALA A 117 -5.91 9.26 19.04
C ALA A 117 -7.00 9.51 20.08
N THR A 118 -8.26 9.50 19.65
CA THR A 118 -9.41 9.67 20.56
C THR A 118 -9.50 8.51 21.56
N ASN A 119 -9.32 7.28 21.11
CA ASN A 119 -9.37 6.11 22.00
C ASN A 119 -8.17 6.07 22.95
N VAL A 120 -6.96 6.43 22.49
CA VAL A 120 -5.78 6.54 23.38
C VAL A 120 -6.03 7.60 24.45
N ALA A 121 -6.56 8.77 24.09
CA ALA A 121 -6.88 9.82 25.06
C ALA A 121 -7.86 9.36 26.15
N ALA A 122 -8.81 8.48 25.81
CA ALA A 122 -9.73 7.88 26.77
C ALA A 122 -9.09 6.81 27.68
N LEU A 123 -8.01 6.16 27.22
CA LEU A 123 -7.29 5.11 27.96
C LEU A 123 -6.15 5.65 28.84
N LEU A 124 -5.62 6.84 28.56
CA LEU A 124 -4.52 7.44 29.31
C LEU A 124 -4.78 7.60 30.81
N PRO A 125 -5.99 7.96 31.30
CA PRO A 125 -6.25 8.07 32.74
C PRO A 125 -6.00 6.78 33.52
N ASP A 126 -6.24 5.63 32.89
CA ASP A 126 -6.05 4.30 33.51
C ASP A 126 -4.60 3.82 33.44
N HIS A 127 -3.73 4.54 32.71
CA HIS A 127 -2.33 4.19 32.48
C HIS A 127 -1.40 5.40 32.69
N PRO A 128 -1.26 5.91 33.93
CA PRO A 128 -0.47 7.10 34.23
C PRO A 128 1.04 6.93 33.97
N ASP A 129 1.53 5.70 33.85
CA ASP A 129 2.94 5.39 33.60
C ASP A 129 3.37 5.57 32.13
N VAL A 130 2.42 5.84 31.22
CA VAL A 130 2.70 5.99 29.79
C VAL A 130 3.30 7.37 29.51
N THR A 131 4.57 7.41 29.14
CA THR A 131 5.29 8.65 28.81
C THR A 131 5.30 9.00 27.31
N HIS A 132 5.12 8.00 26.44
CA HIS A 132 5.22 8.15 25.00
C HIS A 132 4.11 7.38 24.27
N ILE A 133 3.54 8.02 23.26
CA ILE A 133 2.56 7.44 22.36
C ILE A 133 3.14 7.48 20.95
N VAL A 134 3.11 6.34 20.26
CA VAL A 134 3.60 6.23 18.88
C VAL A 134 2.44 5.84 17.98
N PHE A 135 2.13 6.69 17.01
CA PHE A 135 1.21 6.36 15.93
C PHE A 135 2.02 5.80 14.74
N ALA A 136 1.60 4.64 14.25
CA ALA A 136 2.18 4.02 13.06
C ALA A 136 1.09 3.88 11.98
N SER A 137 1.42 4.30 10.76
CA SER A 137 0.58 4.14 9.57
C SER A 137 1.47 3.86 8.37
N ASP A 138 1.02 3.01 7.46
CA ASP A 138 1.71 2.70 6.20
C ASP A 138 1.35 3.68 5.07
N ASN A 139 0.37 4.56 5.28
CA ASN A 139 0.11 5.67 4.35
C ASN A 139 0.92 6.92 4.70
N ARG A 140 1.97 7.11 3.91
CA ARG A 140 2.83 8.29 3.93
C ARG A 140 2.05 9.61 3.82
N ALA A 141 1.03 9.71 2.97
CA ALA A 141 0.28 10.96 2.77
C ALA A 141 -0.54 11.33 4.01
N ALA A 142 -1.14 10.35 4.68
CA ALA A 142 -1.88 10.58 5.93
C ALA A 142 -0.95 11.02 7.07
N VAL A 143 0.23 10.40 7.17
CA VAL A 143 1.27 10.80 8.14
C VAL A 143 1.77 12.22 7.85
N GLU A 144 2.08 12.53 6.59
CA GLU A 144 2.54 13.87 6.20
C GLU A 144 1.46 14.93 6.48
N SER A 145 0.19 14.65 6.19
CA SER A 145 -0.90 15.59 6.52
C SER A 145 -1.15 15.75 8.01
N ALA A 146 -0.95 14.71 8.82
CA ALA A 146 -1.05 14.83 10.28
C ALA A 146 0.11 15.65 10.88
N LEU A 147 1.27 15.67 10.22
CA LEU A 147 2.44 16.44 10.63
C LEU A 147 2.43 17.88 10.09
N ASP A 148 1.80 18.12 8.94
CA ASP A 148 1.68 19.46 8.35
C ASP A 148 0.55 20.25 9.02
N LEU A 149 0.74 20.60 10.29
CA LEU A 149 -0.14 21.45 11.10
C LEU A 149 -0.04 22.93 10.69
N ARG A 150 -0.08 23.22 9.38
CA ARG A 150 -0.19 24.60 8.90
C ARG A 150 -1.66 25.03 8.95
N PRO A 151 -1.99 26.16 9.58
CA PRO A 151 -3.34 26.72 9.56
C PRO A 151 -3.75 27.15 8.14
#